data_AF-A0A9E6DFQ4-F1
#
_entry.id   AF-A0A9E6DFQ4-F1
#
_cell.length_a   1.000
_cell.length_b   1.000
_cell.length_c   1.000
_cell.angle_alpha   90.00
_cell.angle_beta   90.00
_cell.angle_gamma   90.00
#
_symmetry.space_group_name_H-M   'P 1'
#
loop_
_entity.id
_entity.type
_entity.pdbx_description
1 polymer ?
#
loop_
_entity_poly.entity_id
_entity_poly.type
_entity_poly.pdbx_seq_one_letter_code
_entity_poly.pdbx_strand_id
1 'polypeptide(L)'
;MAAYEKVFDTLGLREWCDAEKEEAPMSMAQLLAQAQGEEGAAADAPILPFPSLDVLHEACAQIGQTRDLTEGLERGFLSIRNELKFVLDPLTQPLSWALDGTLYVFESAPWWIMIPILVIVSWFASRSRGVTAFVGLVLLFFAAIDHYDVAMQTMAIVFVCTGLSVLFGVPIGIGMSKSNTAQRIIIPILDLLQTLPTFVYLIPLIFLFSVTESKLYGIAIILYAIVPVIRLTDLGIRLVDRDVIEAANAFGMNAQQKLTRVELPLALPNIMAGVNQTIMMSLAMVVIASLVSAPGLGVLVLRGIRNLELGVGIVAGLGIVLLAVILDRVSKAALSRVDKQRGHH
;
A
#
# COMPACT_ATOMS: atom_id res chain seq x y z
N MET A 1 -5.82 13.19 39.11
CA MET A 1 -7.15 13.24 39.75
C MET A 1 -7.46 14.65 40.27
N ALA A 2 -6.96 15.07 41.44
CA ALA A 2 -7.33 16.36 42.07
C ALA A 2 -7.03 17.66 41.29
N ALA A 3 -6.18 17.62 40.26
CA ALA A 3 -5.83 18.81 39.49
C ALA A 3 -6.93 19.24 38.50
N TYR A 4 -7.61 18.27 37.85
CA TYR A 4 -8.67 18.56 36.88
C TYR A 4 -10.03 18.78 37.53
N GLU A 5 -10.32 18.12 38.66
CA GLU A 5 -11.49 18.44 39.50
C GLU A 5 -11.50 19.91 39.92
N LYS A 6 -10.35 20.43 40.38
CA LYS A 6 -10.19 21.85 40.72
C LYS A 6 -10.40 22.77 39.53
N VAL A 7 -10.02 22.36 38.32
CA VAL A 7 -10.25 23.14 37.09
C VAL A 7 -11.74 23.22 36.79
N PHE A 8 -12.46 22.09 36.80
CA PHE A 8 -13.91 22.08 36.59
C PHE A 8 -14.69 22.82 37.69
N ASP A 9 -14.21 22.76 38.94
CA ASP A 9 -14.73 23.53 40.06
C ASP A 9 -14.54 25.04 39.85
N THR A 10 -13.35 25.48 39.45
CA THR A 10 -13.07 26.91 39.19
C THR A 10 -13.84 27.46 37.99
N LEU A 11 -14.24 26.60 37.06
CA LEU A 11 -15.04 26.94 35.89
C LEU A 11 -16.56 26.85 36.16
N GLY A 12 -16.98 26.42 37.36
CA GLY A 12 -18.39 26.29 37.73
C GLY A 12 -19.13 25.16 37.00
N LEU A 13 -18.42 24.17 36.47
CA LEU A 13 -18.97 23.09 35.63
C LEU A 13 -19.30 21.82 36.43
N ARG A 14 -19.22 21.86 37.77
CA ARG A 14 -19.40 20.68 38.63
C ARG A 14 -20.79 20.06 38.53
N GLU A 15 -21.84 20.89 38.51
CA GLU A 15 -23.22 20.41 38.36
C GLU A 15 -23.47 19.76 37.00
N TRP A 16 -22.79 20.24 35.95
CA TRP A 16 -22.85 19.64 34.62
C TRP A 16 -22.17 18.27 34.61
N CYS A 17 -21.01 18.14 35.23
CA CYS A 17 -20.26 16.89 35.32
C CYS A 17 -20.94 15.80 36.17
N ASP A 18 -21.73 16.18 37.18
CA ASP A 18 -22.40 15.28 38.12
C ASP A 18 -23.85 14.91 37.70
N ALA A 19 -24.36 15.44 36.58
CA ALA A 19 -25.77 15.32 36.19
C ALA A 19 -26.25 13.89 35.85
N GLU A 20 -25.33 12.96 35.54
CA GLU A 20 -25.63 11.54 35.29
C GLU A 20 -24.52 10.66 35.90
N LYS A 21 -24.53 10.46 37.22
CA LYS A 21 -23.73 9.41 37.86
C LYS A 21 -24.41 8.05 37.65
N GLU A 22 -24.17 7.40 36.52
CA GLU A 22 -24.24 5.94 36.50
C GLU A 22 -22.99 5.40 37.21
N GLU A 23 -23.19 4.60 38.26
CA GLU A 23 -22.12 3.94 39.01
C GLU A 23 -21.35 2.97 38.09
N ALA A 24 -20.30 3.47 37.44
CA ALA A 24 -19.38 2.62 36.69
C ALA A 24 -18.71 1.62 37.64
N PRO A 25 -18.59 0.32 37.28
CA PRO A 25 -17.90 -0.65 38.11
C PRO A 25 -16.41 -0.29 38.22
N MET A 26 -15.88 -0.36 39.45
CA MET A 26 -14.50 0.05 39.76
C MET A 26 -13.47 -0.67 38.89
N SER A 27 -12.49 0.08 38.38
CA SER A 27 -11.42 -0.50 37.56
C SER A 27 -10.44 -1.31 38.42
N MET A 28 -9.77 -2.29 37.81
CA MET A 28 -8.73 -3.10 38.49
C MET A 28 -7.60 -2.23 39.08
N ALA A 29 -7.34 -1.05 38.48
CA ALA A 29 -6.39 -0.07 38.99
C ALA A 29 -6.85 0.58 40.30
N GLN A 30 -8.15 0.87 40.46
CA GLN A 30 -8.72 1.41 41.70
C GLN A 30 -8.72 0.38 42.83
N LEU A 31 -8.96 -0.90 42.51
CA LEU A 31 -8.85 -1.99 43.49
C LEU A 31 -7.40 -2.21 43.97
N LEU A 32 -6.41 -2.06 43.08
CA LEU A 32 -4.99 -2.14 43.44
C LEU A 32 -4.52 -0.93 44.26
N ALA A 33 -5.03 0.27 43.94
CA ALA A 33 -4.73 1.49 44.69
C ALA A 33 -5.36 1.50 46.10
N GLN A 34 -6.52 0.87 46.29
CA GLN A 34 -7.15 0.74 47.61
C GLN A 34 -6.49 -0.35 48.47
N ALA A 35 -5.87 -1.35 47.84
CA ALA A 35 -5.11 -2.41 48.51
C ALA A 35 -3.70 -1.95 48.95
N GLN A 36 -3.15 -0.92 48.32
CA GLN A 36 -1.91 -0.28 48.74
C GLN A 36 -2.24 0.97 49.55
N GLY A 37 -2.23 0.83 50.87
CA GLY A 37 -2.40 1.94 51.80
C GLY A 37 -1.50 3.13 51.44
N GLU A 38 -2.02 4.33 51.69
CA GLU A 38 -1.38 5.62 51.48
C GLU A 38 0.11 5.62 51.87
N GLU A 39 1.00 5.56 50.87
CA GLU A 39 2.40 5.91 51.06
C GLU A 39 2.85 6.87 49.95
N GLY A 40 3.10 8.11 50.37
CA GLY A 40 4.04 9.00 49.69
C GLY A 40 3.48 9.76 48.49
N ALA A 41 2.57 10.70 48.73
CA ALA A 41 2.36 11.82 47.82
C ALA A 41 3.67 12.64 47.72
N ALA A 42 4.50 12.32 46.73
CA ALA A 42 5.61 13.16 46.32
C ALA A 42 5.05 14.50 45.84
N ALA A 43 5.24 15.52 46.67
CA ALA A 43 5.01 16.91 46.34
C ALA A 43 6.13 17.37 45.38
N ASP A 44 5.93 17.23 44.08
CA ASP A 44 6.82 17.82 43.07
C ASP A 44 6.02 18.38 41.89
N ALA A 45 5.99 19.71 41.82
CA ALA A 45 5.47 20.59 40.75
C ALA A 45 4.01 20.38 40.28
N PRO A 46 3.27 21.45 39.92
CA PRO A 46 1.96 21.32 39.27
C PRO A 46 2.18 20.95 37.80
N ILE A 47 2.76 19.78 37.54
CA ILE A 47 2.75 19.19 36.21
C ILE A 47 1.33 18.68 36.04
N LEU A 48 0.48 19.50 35.43
CA LEU A 48 -0.81 19.04 34.92
C LEU A 48 -0.50 17.91 33.92
N PRO A 49 -0.78 16.63 34.27
CA PRO A 49 -0.56 15.55 33.32
C PRO A 49 -1.46 15.81 32.11
N PHE A 50 -1.02 15.46 30.91
CA PHE A 50 -1.80 15.69 29.69
C PHE A 50 -3.25 15.21 29.88
N PRO A 51 -4.28 16.02 29.56
CA PRO A 51 -5.67 15.68 29.81
C PRO A 51 -6.14 14.63 28.81
N SER A 52 -5.83 13.35 29.07
CA SER A 52 -6.44 12.26 28.32
C SER A 52 -7.94 12.23 28.58
N LEU A 53 -8.70 11.73 27.61
CA LEU A 53 -10.16 11.62 27.75
C LEU A 53 -10.55 10.78 28.96
N ASP A 54 -9.76 9.78 29.33
CA ASP A 54 -10.01 8.97 30.52
C ASP A 54 -9.78 9.75 31.82
N VAL A 55 -8.73 10.57 31.90
CA VAL A 55 -8.45 11.43 33.07
C VAL A 55 -9.48 12.56 33.17
N LEU A 56 -9.98 13.05 32.04
CA LEU A 56 -11.07 14.03 31.99
C LEU A 56 -12.42 13.41 32.34
N HIS A 57 -12.71 12.19 31.88
CA HIS A 57 -13.90 11.44 32.25
C HIS A 57 -13.92 11.12 33.75
N GLU A 58 -12.78 10.73 34.32
CA GLU A 58 -12.62 10.53 35.76
C GLU A 58 -12.92 11.81 36.57
N ALA A 59 -12.60 12.99 36.02
CA ALA A 59 -12.92 14.27 36.64
C ALA A 59 -14.33 14.79 36.30
N CYS A 60 -14.94 14.31 35.22
CA CYS A 60 -16.23 14.74 34.69
C CYS A 60 -16.91 13.63 33.88
N ALA A 61 -17.91 12.95 34.46
CA ALA A 61 -18.54 11.78 33.86
C ALA A 61 -19.24 12.04 32.51
N GLN A 62 -19.56 13.31 32.20
CA GLN A 62 -20.11 13.74 30.91
C GLN A 62 -19.10 13.72 29.75
N ILE A 63 -17.80 13.71 30.03
CA ILE A 63 -16.77 13.65 28.98
C ILE A 63 -16.58 12.19 28.58
N GLY A 64 -16.87 11.79 27.35
CA GLY A 64 -16.76 10.37 26.93
C GLY A 64 -15.37 9.75 27.12
N GLN A 65 -15.33 8.44 27.40
CA GLN A 65 -14.07 7.69 27.56
C GLN A 65 -13.41 7.40 26.21
N THR A 66 -12.10 7.10 26.22
CA THR A 66 -11.41 6.62 25.01
C THR A 66 -12.04 5.34 24.46
N ARG A 67 -12.54 4.47 25.36
CA ARG A 67 -13.26 3.23 25.00
C ARG A 67 -14.50 3.52 24.17
N ASP A 68 -15.30 4.50 24.54
CA ASP A 68 -16.57 4.81 23.85
C ASP A 68 -16.30 5.35 22.43
N LEU A 69 -15.18 6.07 22.24
CA LEU A 69 -14.74 6.47 20.91
C LEU A 69 -14.32 5.27 20.05
N THR A 70 -13.56 4.32 20.62
CA THR A 70 -13.15 3.12 19.88
C THR A 70 -14.34 2.23 19.53
N GLU A 71 -15.29 2.07 20.45
CA GLU A 71 -16.51 1.29 20.22
C GLU A 71 -17.44 2.02 19.22
N GLY A 72 -17.54 3.34 19.29
CA GLY A 72 -18.27 4.15 18.32
C GLY A 72 -17.70 4.03 16.90
N LEU A 73 -16.36 4.03 16.77
CA LEU A 73 -15.68 3.80 15.49
C LEU A 73 -15.97 2.40 14.95
N GLU A 74 -15.88 1.38 15.80
CA GLU A 74 -16.16 -0.01 15.41
C GLU A 74 -17.60 -0.19 14.96
N ARG A 75 -18.58 0.27 15.77
CA ARG A 75 -20.01 0.21 15.43
C ARG A 75 -20.32 0.99 14.16
N GLY A 76 -19.72 2.16 13.98
CA GLY A 76 -19.87 2.98 12.77
C GLY A 76 -19.30 2.31 11.52
N PHE A 77 -18.15 1.64 11.63
CA PHE A 77 -17.58 0.88 10.54
C PHE A 77 -18.44 -0.35 10.20
N LEU A 78 -18.88 -1.11 11.21
CA LEU A 78 -19.69 -2.30 11.02
C LEU A 78 -21.09 -2.01 10.45
N SER A 79 -21.68 -0.85 10.77
CA SER A 79 -22.99 -0.46 10.23
C SER A 79 -22.95 -0.20 8.72
N ILE A 80 -21.88 0.44 8.24
CA ILE A 80 -21.71 0.78 6.82
C ILE A 80 -21.05 -0.37 6.03
N ARG A 81 -20.41 -1.33 6.71
CA ARG A 81 -19.68 -2.46 6.11
C ARG A 81 -20.48 -3.19 5.03
N ASN A 82 -21.74 -3.52 5.31
CA ASN A 82 -22.55 -4.31 4.37
C ASN A 82 -22.89 -3.51 3.10
N GLU A 83 -23.13 -2.20 3.22
CA GLU A 83 -23.36 -1.30 2.09
C GLU A 83 -22.09 -1.13 1.25
N LEU A 84 -20.94 -0.94 1.91
CA LEU A 84 -19.64 -0.89 1.24
C LEU A 84 -19.36 -2.20 0.51
N LYS A 85 -19.56 -3.34 1.16
CA LYS A 85 -19.35 -4.66 0.55
C LYS A 85 -20.23 -4.87 -0.68
N PHE A 86 -21.49 -4.45 -0.63
CA PHE A 86 -22.42 -4.54 -1.76
C PHE A 86 -21.89 -3.82 -3.02
N VAL A 87 -21.23 -2.67 -2.84
CA VAL A 87 -20.66 -1.89 -3.96
C VAL A 87 -19.26 -2.39 -4.34
N LEU A 88 -18.42 -2.67 -3.35
CA LEU A 88 -17.01 -3.00 -3.55
C LEU A 88 -16.82 -4.43 -4.07
N ASP A 89 -17.65 -5.40 -3.68
CA ASP A 89 -17.48 -6.79 -4.11
C ASP A 89 -17.55 -6.96 -5.63
N PRO A 90 -18.59 -6.45 -6.34
CA PRO A 90 -18.66 -6.52 -7.79
C PRO A 90 -17.54 -5.71 -8.48
N LEU A 91 -17.19 -4.55 -7.92
CA LEU A 91 -16.15 -3.67 -8.46
C LEU A 91 -14.76 -4.32 -8.42
N THR A 92 -14.48 -5.08 -7.36
CA THR A 92 -13.19 -5.75 -7.12
C THR A 92 -13.16 -7.18 -7.66
N GLN A 93 -14.29 -7.72 -8.12
CA GLN A 93 -14.35 -9.07 -8.66
C GLN A 93 -13.43 -9.31 -9.88
N PRO A 94 -13.30 -8.37 -10.84
CA PRO A 94 -12.35 -8.53 -11.95
C PRO A 94 -10.90 -8.66 -11.50
N LEU A 95 -10.54 -8.04 -10.37
CA LEU A 95 -9.20 -8.19 -9.78
C LEU A 95 -8.97 -9.62 -9.30
N SER A 96 -9.94 -10.23 -8.60
CA SER A 96 -9.84 -11.64 -8.20
C SER A 96 -9.67 -12.54 -9.42
N TRP A 97 -10.49 -12.37 -10.46
CA TRP A 97 -10.38 -13.17 -11.69
C TRP A 97 -9.02 -13.00 -12.37
N ALA A 98 -8.49 -11.78 -12.40
CA ALA A 98 -7.16 -11.52 -12.96
C ALA A 98 -6.05 -12.20 -12.15
N LEU A 99 -6.12 -12.14 -10.82
CA LEU A 99 -5.15 -12.77 -9.93
C LEU A 99 -5.24 -14.29 -10.01
N ASP A 100 -6.41 -14.88 -9.78
CA ASP A 100 -6.64 -16.32 -9.78
C ASP A 100 -6.35 -16.92 -11.16
N GLY A 101 -6.77 -16.24 -12.23
CA GLY A 101 -6.48 -16.67 -13.60
C GLY A 101 -4.99 -16.64 -13.92
N THR A 102 -4.27 -15.59 -13.50
CA THR A 102 -2.82 -15.50 -13.75
C THR A 102 -2.06 -16.51 -12.89
N LEU A 103 -2.42 -16.68 -11.62
CA LEU A 103 -1.86 -17.70 -10.75
C LEU A 103 -2.06 -19.10 -11.35
N TYR A 104 -3.28 -19.41 -11.78
CA TYR A 104 -3.59 -20.68 -12.43
C TYR A 104 -2.73 -20.91 -13.68
N VAL A 105 -2.58 -19.90 -14.55
CA VAL A 105 -1.73 -20.01 -15.75
C VAL A 105 -0.25 -20.22 -15.38
N PHE A 106 0.24 -19.54 -14.34
CA PHE A 106 1.63 -19.63 -13.92
C PHE A 106 1.97 -20.95 -13.23
N GLU A 107 1.04 -21.50 -12.43
CA GLU A 107 1.22 -22.74 -11.68
C GLU A 107 0.93 -23.99 -12.52
N SER A 108 -0.07 -23.96 -13.40
CA SER A 108 -0.42 -25.13 -14.22
C SER A 108 0.52 -25.33 -15.41
N ALA A 109 1.26 -24.30 -15.82
CA ALA A 109 2.20 -24.39 -16.93
C ALA A 109 3.45 -25.18 -16.53
N PRO A 110 3.80 -26.26 -17.25
CA PRO A 110 5.03 -26.98 -17.00
C PRO A 110 6.26 -26.08 -17.09
N TRP A 111 7.23 -26.27 -16.19
CA TRP A 111 8.45 -25.46 -16.10
C TRP A 111 9.22 -25.37 -17.44
N TRP A 112 9.21 -26.46 -18.23
CA TRP A 112 9.87 -26.50 -19.55
C TRP A 112 9.19 -25.63 -20.62
N ILE A 113 7.96 -25.16 -20.40
CA ILE A 113 7.24 -24.22 -21.27
C ILE A 113 7.36 -22.81 -20.69
N MET A 114 7.11 -22.65 -19.38
CA MET A 114 7.07 -21.35 -18.75
C MET A 114 8.44 -20.66 -18.72
N ILE A 115 9.53 -21.37 -18.40
CA ILE A 115 10.87 -20.78 -18.37
C ILE A 115 11.26 -20.23 -19.76
N PRO A 116 11.16 -21.00 -20.87
CA PRO A 116 11.41 -20.45 -22.19
C PRO A 116 10.52 -19.25 -22.55
N ILE A 117 9.23 -19.28 -22.20
CA ILE A 117 8.32 -18.15 -22.45
C ILE A 117 8.82 -16.90 -21.72
N LEU A 118 9.12 -16.98 -20.43
CA LEU A 118 9.61 -15.83 -19.66
C LEU A 118 10.96 -15.33 -20.17
N VAL A 119 11.85 -16.22 -20.58
CA VAL A 119 13.13 -15.87 -21.21
C VAL A 119 12.90 -15.15 -22.54
N ILE A 120 12.00 -15.63 -23.39
CA ILE A 120 11.64 -15.00 -24.67
C ILE A 120 11.02 -13.61 -24.43
N VAL A 121 10.07 -13.49 -23.50
CA VAL A 121 9.47 -12.20 -23.12
C VAL A 121 10.54 -11.24 -22.62
N SER A 122 11.45 -11.69 -21.75
CA SER A 122 12.56 -10.87 -21.25
C SER A 122 13.49 -10.40 -22.39
N TRP A 123 13.69 -11.22 -23.42
CA TRP A 123 14.48 -10.87 -24.60
C TRP A 123 13.79 -9.83 -25.47
N PHE A 124 12.47 -9.94 -25.68
CA PHE A 124 11.72 -8.94 -26.43
C PHE A 124 11.68 -7.58 -25.71
N ALA A 125 11.55 -7.59 -24.38
CA ALA A 125 11.56 -6.38 -23.55
C ALA A 125 12.95 -5.73 -23.50
N SER A 126 14.00 -6.49 -23.14
CA SER A 126 15.33 -5.94 -22.88
C SER A 126 16.24 -5.84 -24.11
N ARG A 127 16.06 -6.74 -25.09
CA ARG A 127 16.97 -7.00 -26.24
C ARG A 127 18.46 -7.13 -25.86
N SER A 128 18.75 -7.46 -24.60
CA SER A 128 20.09 -7.55 -24.05
C SER A 128 20.42 -9.00 -23.73
N ARG A 129 21.48 -9.54 -24.36
CA ARG A 129 21.88 -10.94 -24.16
C ARG A 129 22.24 -11.22 -22.70
N GLY A 130 22.88 -10.27 -22.03
CA GLY A 130 23.26 -10.41 -20.61
C GLY A 130 22.07 -10.48 -19.67
N VAL A 131 21.04 -9.63 -19.90
CA VAL A 131 19.82 -9.63 -19.07
C VAL A 131 19.04 -10.93 -19.28
N THR A 132 18.81 -11.33 -20.53
CA THR A 132 18.07 -12.56 -20.85
C THR A 132 18.76 -13.81 -20.30
N ALA A 133 20.09 -13.91 -20.41
CA ALA A 133 20.84 -15.02 -19.83
C ALA A 133 20.72 -15.06 -18.30
N PHE A 134 20.79 -13.89 -17.65
CA PHE A 134 20.59 -13.77 -16.20
C PHE A 134 19.19 -14.21 -15.76
N VAL A 135 18.13 -13.81 -16.49
CA VAL A 135 16.76 -14.26 -16.21
C VAL A 135 16.66 -15.78 -16.29
N GLY A 136 17.17 -16.39 -17.37
CA GLY A 136 17.16 -17.85 -17.51
C GLY A 136 17.91 -18.57 -16.40
N LEU A 137 19.09 -18.07 -16.02
CA LEU A 137 19.89 -18.63 -14.93
C LEU A 137 19.14 -18.59 -13.60
N VAL A 138 18.53 -17.47 -13.26
CA VAL A 138 17.79 -17.32 -11.99
C VAL A 138 16.54 -18.19 -11.96
N LEU A 139 15.79 -18.30 -13.07
CA LEU A 139 14.64 -19.20 -13.14
C LEU A 139 15.04 -20.68 -12.98
N LEU A 140 16.15 -21.08 -13.60
CA LEU A 140 16.71 -22.43 -13.41
C LEU A 140 17.22 -22.63 -11.98
N PHE A 141 17.79 -21.60 -11.35
CA PHE A 141 18.18 -21.64 -9.95
C PHE A 141 16.97 -21.91 -9.04
N PHE A 142 15.84 -21.23 -9.25
CA PHE A 142 14.61 -21.50 -8.50
C PHE A 142 14.11 -22.93 -8.67
N ALA A 143 14.18 -23.48 -9.89
CA ALA A 143 13.86 -24.87 -10.14
C ALA A 143 14.82 -25.84 -9.42
N ALA A 144 16.10 -25.52 -9.36
CA ALA A 144 17.10 -26.37 -8.69
C ALA A 144 16.94 -26.42 -7.17
N ILE A 145 16.43 -25.35 -6.54
CA ILE A 145 16.21 -25.27 -5.09
C ILE A 145 14.78 -25.58 -4.65
N ASP A 146 13.91 -26.06 -5.55
CA ASP A 146 12.51 -26.36 -5.26
C ASP A 146 11.69 -25.13 -4.78
N HIS A 147 12.03 -23.93 -5.27
CA HIS A 147 11.32 -22.67 -5.00
C HIS A 147 10.66 -22.10 -6.26
N TYR A 148 10.51 -22.92 -7.30
CA TYR A 148 9.96 -22.49 -8.58
C TYR A 148 8.50 -22.04 -8.46
N ASP A 149 7.64 -22.85 -7.84
CA ASP A 149 6.20 -22.55 -7.76
C ASP A 149 5.92 -21.26 -6.98
N VAL A 150 6.56 -21.11 -5.82
CA VAL A 150 6.44 -19.89 -5.00
C VAL A 150 7.01 -18.65 -5.69
N ALA A 151 8.05 -18.80 -6.53
CA ALA A 151 8.58 -17.69 -7.32
C ALA A 151 7.61 -17.31 -8.46
N MET A 152 6.97 -18.29 -9.10
CA MET A 152 5.96 -18.06 -10.13
C MET A 152 4.71 -17.38 -9.56
N GLN A 153 4.26 -17.79 -8.37
CA GLN A 153 3.19 -17.12 -7.62
C GLN A 153 3.50 -15.64 -7.37
N THR A 154 4.70 -15.34 -6.85
CA THR A 154 5.13 -13.96 -6.63
C THR A 154 5.18 -13.16 -7.94
N MET A 155 5.70 -13.76 -9.03
CA MET A 155 5.75 -13.11 -10.32
C MET A 155 4.34 -12.80 -10.87
N ALA A 156 3.41 -13.75 -10.76
CA ALA A 156 2.02 -13.59 -11.20
C ALA A 156 1.32 -12.45 -10.47
N ILE A 157 1.42 -12.40 -9.14
CA ILE A 157 0.81 -11.35 -8.31
C ILE A 157 1.40 -9.98 -8.68
N VAL A 158 2.73 -9.87 -8.78
CA VAL A 158 3.41 -8.62 -9.13
C VAL A 158 3.00 -8.16 -10.53
N PHE A 159 2.88 -9.07 -11.49
CA PHE A 159 2.48 -8.74 -12.86
C PHE A 159 1.06 -8.16 -12.92
N VAL A 160 0.09 -8.81 -12.26
CA VAL A 160 -1.30 -8.34 -12.23
C VAL A 160 -1.42 -7.02 -11.47
N CYS A 161 -0.84 -6.92 -10.28
CA CYS A 161 -0.92 -5.72 -9.45
C CYS A 161 -0.25 -4.53 -10.14
N THR A 162 0.97 -4.72 -10.68
CA THR A 162 1.64 -3.67 -11.45
C THR A 162 0.81 -3.25 -12.65
N GLY A 163 0.31 -4.22 -13.43
CA GLY A 163 -0.48 -3.93 -14.62
C GLY A 163 -1.71 -3.08 -14.31
N LEU A 164 -2.44 -3.42 -13.25
CA LEU A 164 -3.60 -2.64 -12.81
C LEU A 164 -3.21 -1.29 -12.20
N SER A 165 -2.13 -1.22 -11.42
CA SER A 165 -1.60 0.04 -10.91
C SER A 165 -1.20 0.99 -12.05
N VAL A 166 -0.61 0.50 -13.14
CA VAL A 166 -0.30 1.32 -14.32
C VAL A 166 -1.57 1.70 -15.08
N LEU A 167 -2.49 0.75 -15.27
CA LEU A 167 -3.76 0.95 -15.97
C LEU A 167 -4.60 2.06 -15.34
N PHE A 168 -4.68 2.10 -14.01
CA PHE A 168 -5.42 3.15 -13.29
C PHE A 168 -4.56 4.35 -12.95
N GLY A 169 -3.30 4.13 -12.58
CA GLY A 169 -2.41 5.18 -12.09
C GLY A 169 -1.99 6.17 -13.17
N VAL A 170 -1.76 5.73 -14.42
CA VAL A 170 -1.40 6.64 -15.52
C VAL A 170 -2.57 7.58 -15.85
N PRO A 171 -3.82 7.12 -16.06
CA PRO A 171 -4.96 8.02 -16.24
C PRO A 171 -5.19 8.99 -15.09
N ILE A 172 -5.06 8.53 -13.84
CA ILE A 172 -5.19 9.39 -12.66
C ILE A 172 -4.09 10.46 -12.65
N GLY A 173 -2.84 10.09 -12.95
CA GLY A 173 -1.73 11.03 -13.07
C GLY A 173 -1.90 12.04 -14.21
N ILE A 174 -2.45 11.62 -15.36
CA ILE A 174 -2.80 12.53 -16.45
C ILE A 174 -3.91 13.50 -16.00
N GLY A 175 -4.95 13.02 -15.30
CA GLY A 175 -6.01 13.89 -14.77
C GLY A 175 -5.47 14.90 -13.76
N MET A 176 -4.54 14.46 -12.90
CA MET A 176 -3.87 15.28 -11.91
C MET A 176 -2.98 16.37 -12.54
N SER A 177 -2.34 16.08 -13.68
CA SER A 177 -1.45 17.05 -14.36
C SER A 177 -2.20 18.21 -15.00
N LYS A 178 -3.48 18.02 -15.32
CA LYS A 178 -4.34 19.03 -15.95
C LYS A 178 -4.99 20.01 -14.98
N SER A 179 -5.04 19.68 -13.68
CA SER A 179 -5.72 20.51 -12.68
C SER A 179 -4.91 20.64 -11.39
N ASN A 180 -4.51 21.87 -11.06
CA ASN A 180 -3.84 22.18 -9.79
C ASN A 180 -4.72 21.86 -8.58
N THR A 181 -6.04 21.99 -8.72
CA THR A 181 -7.00 21.62 -7.68
C THR A 181 -7.03 20.11 -7.48
N ALA A 182 -7.09 19.32 -8.57
CA ALA A 182 -7.04 17.87 -8.48
C ALA A 182 -5.75 17.40 -7.82
N GLN A 183 -4.60 17.99 -8.18
CA GLN A 183 -3.32 17.71 -7.54
C GLN A 183 -3.32 18.00 -6.04
N ARG A 184 -3.84 19.16 -5.62
CA ARG A 184 -3.91 19.54 -4.20
C ARG A 184 -4.80 18.59 -3.37
N ILE A 185 -5.81 17.98 -3.98
CA ILE A 185 -6.71 17.02 -3.32
C ILE A 185 -6.13 15.60 -3.31
N ILE A 186 -5.55 15.16 -4.42
CA ILE A 186 -5.07 13.78 -4.60
C ILE A 186 -3.75 13.55 -3.86
N ILE A 187 -2.81 14.51 -3.84
CA ILE A 187 -1.50 14.33 -3.19
C ILE A 187 -1.62 13.88 -1.72
N PRO A 188 -2.43 14.52 -0.86
CA PRO A 188 -2.61 14.07 0.53
C PRO A 188 -3.11 12.62 0.65
N ILE A 189 -3.98 12.18 -0.27
CA ILE A 189 -4.47 10.79 -0.30
C ILE A 189 -3.32 9.85 -0.66
N LEU A 190 -2.51 10.21 -1.67
CA LEU A 190 -1.33 9.44 -2.05
C LEU A 190 -0.28 9.39 -0.92
N ASP A 191 -0.09 10.50 -0.19
CA ASP A 191 0.77 10.55 0.99
C ASP A 191 0.24 9.62 2.08
N LEU A 192 -1.07 9.60 2.34
CA LEU A 192 -1.69 8.70 3.30
C LEU A 192 -1.45 7.22 2.94
N LEU A 193 -1.62 6.85 1.66
CA LEU A 193 -1.41 5.49 1.19
C LEU A 193 0.04 4.99 1.35
N GLN A 194 1.04 5.88 1.32
CA GLN A 194 2.46 5.51 1.50
C GLN A 194 2.97 5.66 2.93
N THR A 195 2.39 6.57 3.72
CA THR A 195 2.87 6.89 5.06
C THR A 195 2.18 6.10 6.15
N LEU A 196 0.92 5.67 5.94
CA LEU A 196 0.27 4.75 6.87
C LEU A 196 0.97 3.40 6.83
N PRO A 197 1.30 2.81 7.99
CA PRO A 197 1.80 1.44 8.04
C PRO A 197 0.78 0.51 7.40
N THR A 198 1.25 -0.42 6.59
CA THR A 198 0.37 -1.30 5.83
C THR A 198 -0.67 -2.03 6.68
N PHE A 199 -0.25 -2.49 7.85
CA PHE A 199 -1.12 -3.19 8.81
C PHE A 199 -2.36 -2.38 9.20
N VAL A 200 -2.25 -1.04 9.25
CA VAL A 200 -3.35 -0.17 9.68
C VAL A 200 -4.50 -0.23 8.67
N TYR A 201 -4.22 -0.13 7.38
CA TYR A 201 -5.28 -0.21 6.37
C TYR A 201 -5.71 -1.65 6.05
N LEU A 202 -4.89 -2.67 6.36
CA LEU A 202 -5.29 -4.07 6.21
C LEU A 202 -6.46 -4.45 7.12
N ILE A 203 -6.57 -3.87 8.32
CA ILE A 203 -7.66 -4.16 9.28
C ILE A 203 -9.04 -3.96 8.64
N PRO A 204 -9.43 -2.75 8.16
CA PRO A 204 -10.74 -2.57 7.55
C PRO A 204 -10.93 -3.42 6.28
N LEU A 205 -9.86 -3.67 5.51
CA LEU A 205 -9.87 -4.54 4.33
C LEU A 205 -10.25 -5.99 4.69
N ILE A 206 -9.72 -6.54 5.79
CA ILE A 206 -10.02 -7.90 6.29
C ILE A 206 -11.49 -8.01 6.74
N PHE A 207 -12.07 -6.94 7.29
CA PHE A 207 -13.48 -6.96 7.66
C PHE A 207 -14.42 -6.82 6.45
N LEU A 208 -13.97 -6.20 5.35
CA LEU A 208 -14.75 -6.04 4.12
C LEU A 208 -14.69 -7.29 3.22
N PHE A 209 -13.49 -7.87 3.08
CA PHE A 209 -13.22 -9.01 2.19
C PHE A 209 -12.72 -10.20 3.00
N SER A 210 -13.20 -11.40 2.68
CA SER A 210 -12.75 -12.59 3.39
C SER A 210 -11.25 -12.85 3.12
N VAL A 211 -10.54 -13.35 4.13
CA VAL A 211 -9.09 -13.64 4.06
C VAL A 211 -8.74 -14.66 2.96
N THR A 212 -9.70 -15.45 2.54
CA THR A 212 -9.57 -16.43 1.45
C THR A 212 -9.63 -15.83 0.05
N GLU A 213 -10.01 -14.56 -0.08
CA GLU A 213 -10.23 -13.93 -1.39
C GLU A 213 -8.96 -13.26 -1.92
N SER A 214 -8.57 -13.60 -3.15
CA SER A 214 -7.34 -13.07 -3.76
C SER A 214 -7.31 -11.53 -3.90
N LYS A 215 -8.48 -10.89 -4.02
CA LYS A 215 -8.58 -9.43 -4.06
C LYS A 215 -8.10 -8.74 -2.78
N LEU A 216 -8.14 -9.39 -1.61
CA LEU A 216 -7.71 -8.77 -0.36
C LEU A 216 -6.25 -8.31 -0.44
N TYR A 217 -5.35 -9.24 -0.74
CA TYR A 217 -3.93 -8.90 -0.88
C TYR A 217 -3.64 -8.10 -2.16
N GLY A 218 -4.41 -8.33 -3.23
CA GLY A 218 -4.29 -7.56 -4.48
C GLY A 218 -4.55 -6.07 -4.27
N ILE A 219 -5.63 -5.72 -3.56
CA ILE A 219 -5.95 -4.32 -3.25
C ILE A 219 -4.86 -3.71 -2.37
N ALA A 220 -4.39 -4.44 -1.35
CA ALA A 220 -3.31 -3.95 -0.48
C ALA A 220 -2.03 -3.61 -1.28
N ILE A 221 -1.64 -4.48 -2.21
CA ILE A 221 -0.47 -4.24 -3.07
C ILE A 221 -0.71 -3.05 -4.00
N ILE A 222 -1.88 -2.97 -4.65
CA ILE A 222 -2.21 -1.89 -5.60
C ILE A 222 -2.24 -0.54 -4.90
N LEU A 223 -2.87 -0.43 -3.72
CA LEU A 223 -2.97 0.82 -2.95
C LEU A 223 -1.59 1.40 -2.63
N TYR A 224 -0.63 0.54 -2.28
CA TYR A 224 0.74 0.96 -2.01
C TYR A 224 1.51 1.30 -3.31
N ALA A 225 1.42 0.43 -4.31
CA ALA A 225 2.26 0.50 -5.51
C ALA A 225 1.78 1.48 -6.59
N ILE A 226 0.52 1.91 -6.57
CA ILE A 226 -0.05 2.85 -7.55
C ILE A 226 0.48 4.28 -7.40
N VAL A 227 0.94 4.64 -6.21
CA VAL A 227 1.35 6.02 -5.89
C VAL A 227 2.51 6.55 -6.76
N PRO A 228 3.65 5.84 -6.93
CA PRO A 228 4.76 6.35 -7.74
C PRO A 228 4.38 6.57 -9.20
N VAL A 229 3.59 5.68 -9.81
CA VAL A 229 3.15 5.86 -11.21
C VAL A 229 2.22 7.07 -11.37
N ILE A 230 1.33 7.34 -10.41
CA ILE A 230 0.50 8.56 -10.43
C ILE A 230 1.38 9.82 -10.35
N ARG A 231 2.31 9.87 -9.38
CA ARG A 231 3.17 11.03 -9.14
C ARG A 231 4.11 11.31 -10.31
N LEU A 232 4.78 10.28 -10.81
CA LEU A 232 5.75 10.44 -11.89
C LEU A 232 5.08 10.70 -13.24
N THR A 233 3.84 10.25 -13.43
CA THR A 233 3.03 10.66 -14.59
C THR A 233 2.62 12.13 -14.50
N ASP A 234 2.14 12.60 -13.34
CA ASP A 234 1.80 14.01 -13.13
C ASP A 234 3.01 14.94 -13.32
N LEU A 235 4.13 14.60 -12.68
CA LEU A 235 5.39 15.31 -12.83
C LEU A 235 5.86 15.32 -14.29
N GLY A 236 5.84 14.15 -14.95
CA GLY A 236 6.31 14.01 -16.32
C GLY A 236 5.57 14.90 -17.31
N ILE A 237 4.25 15.04 -17.17
CA ILE A 237 3.44 15.88 -18.06
C ILE A 237 3.63 17.37 -17.73
N ARG A 238 3.79 17.73 -16.45
CA ARG A 238 4.02 19.12 -16.03
C ARG A 238 5.41 19.64 -16.38
N LEU A 239 6.40 18.75 -16.53
CA LEU A 239 7.77 19.08 -16.95
C LEU A 239 7.93 19.29 -18.46
N VAL A 240 6.87 19.05 -19.25
CA VAL A 240 6.91 19.33 -20.69
C VAL A 240 7.06 20.84 -20.91
N ASP A 241 8.03 21.21 -21.76
CA ASP A 241 8.35 22.60 -22.05
C ASP A 241 7.14 23.38 -22.58
N ARG A 242 6.94 24.59 -22.04
CA ARG A 242 5.85 25.48 -22.43
C ARG A 242 5.99 25.92 -23.88
N ASP A 243 7.21 26.12 -24.38
CA ASP A 243 7.44 26.55 -25.76
C ASP A 243 6.94 25.50 -26.76
N VAL A 244 7.13 24.21 -26.44
CA VAL A 244 6.63 23.09 -27.25
C VAL A 244 5.09 23.03 -27.22
N ILE A 245 4.48 23.34 -26.08
CA ILE A 245 3.02 23.40 -25.93
C ILE A 245 2.43 24.59 -26.68
N GLU A 246 3.08 25.75 -26.67
CA GLU A 246 2.67 26.94 -27.42
C GLU A 246 2.79 26.71 -28.94
N ALA A 247 3.87 26.08 -29.38
CA ALA A 247 4.03 25.66 -30.78
C ALA A 247 2.90 24.71 -31.21
N ALA A 248 2.58 23.69 -30.40
CA ALA A 248 1.48 22.77 -30.67
C ALA A 248 0.12 23.49 -30.79
N ASN A 249 -0.13 24.50 -29.95
CA ASN A 249 -1.33 25.32 -30.04
C ASN A 249 -1.34 26.20 -31.31
N ALA A 250 -0.19 26.75 -31.72
CA ALA A 250 -0.08 27.56 -32.94
C ALA A 250 -0.35 26.74 -34.21
N PHE A 251 -0.02 25.44 -34.20
CA PHE A 251 -0.39 24.49 -35.25
C PHE A 251 -1.86 24.02 -35.18
N GLY A 252 -2.66 24.56 -34.26
CA GLY A 252 -4.09 24.26 -34.14
C GLY A 252 -4.42 22.88 -33.55
N MET A 253 -3.50 22.26 -32.80
CA MET A 253 -3.77 20.96 -32.18
C MET A 253 -4.85 21.07 -31.09
N ASN A 254 -5.83 20.16 -31.14
CA ASN A 254 -6.81 20.05 -30.05
C ASN A 254 -6.19 19.39 -28.80
N ALA A 255 -6.89 19.44 -27.66
CA ALA A 255 -6.36 18.95 -26.38
C ALA A 255 -5.97 17.46 -26.40
N GLN A 256 -6.73 16.62 -27.10
CA GLN A 256 -6.45 15.19 -27.22
C GLN A 256 -5.24 14.91 -28.12
N GLN A 257 -5.11 15.64 -29.22
CA GLN A 257 -3.95 15.58 -30.12
C GLN A 257 -2.69 16.05 -29.40
N LYS A 258 -2.77 17.15 -28.65
CA LYS A 258 -1.67 17.66 -27.85
C LYS A 258 -1.24 16.67 -26.77
N LEU A 259 -2.18 16.09 -26.04
CA LEU A 259 -1.89 15.07 -25.02
C LEU A 259 -1.20 13.85 -25.64
N THR A 260 -1.78 13.28 -26.71
CA THR A 260 -1.30 12.01 -27.28
C THR A 260 -0.06 12.13 -28.15
N ARG A 261 0.14 13.26 -28.85
CA ARG A 261 1.23 13.45 -29.81
C ARG A 261 2.40 14.27 -29.29
N VAL A 262 2.20 15.04 -28.21
CA VAL A 262 3.24 15.94 -27.68
C VAL A 262 3.55 15.56 -26.23
N GLU A 263 2.57 15.69 -25.33
CA GLU A 263 2.82 15.54 -23.90
C GLU A 263 3.14 14.10 -23.48
N LEU A 264 2.33 13.11 -23.86
CA LEU A 264 2.56 11.70 -23.50
C LEU A 264 3.89 11.17 -24.04
N PRO A 265 4.27 11.45 -25.30
CA PRO A 265 5.58 11.10 -25.78
C PRO A 265 6.70 11.71 -24.94
N LEU A 266 6.66 13.02 -24.66
CA LEU A 266 7.71 13.71 -23.91
C LEU A 266 7.75 13.30 -22.42
N ALA A 267 6.61 12.97 -21.83
CA ALA A 267 6.48 12.51 -20.45
C ALA A 267 6.83 11.02 -20.25
N LEU A 268 6.89 10.24 -21.33
CA LEU A 268 7.06 8.78 -21.27
C LEU A 268 8.25 8.30 -20.40
N PRO A 269 9.45 8.94 -20.42
CA PRO A 269 10.55 8.52 -19.55
C PRO A 269 10.19 8.59 -18.06
N ASN A 270 9.49 9.66 -17.65
CA ASN A 270 9.02 9.81 -16.27
C ASN A 270 7.92 8.80 -15.95
N ILE A 271 6.96 8.58 -16.85
CA ILE A 271 5.91 7.57 -16.68
C ILE A 271 6.54 6.19 -16.48
N MET A 272 7.50 5.82 -17.33
CA MET A 272 8.18 4.52 -17.27
C MET A 272 9.08 4.38 -16.04
N ALA A 273 9.69 5.48 -15.55
CA ALA A 273 10.34 5.48 -14.24
C ALA A 273 9.32 5.20 -13.11
N GLY A 274 8.12 5.76 -13.24
CA GLY A 274 6.97 5.46 -12.37
C GLY A 274 6.57 3.99 -12.39
N VAL A 275 6.44 3.40 -13.59
CA VAL A 275 6.19 1.96 -13.74
C VAL A 275 7.27 1.12 -13.06
N ASN A 276 8.55 1.45 -13.24
CA ASN A 276 9.63 0.72 -12.58
C ASN A 276 9.53 0.81 -11.05
N GLN A 277 9.21 1.98 -10.49
CA GLN A 277 9.00 2.14 -9.05
C GLN A 277 7.77 1.38 -8.56
N THR A 278 6.68 1.35 -9.33
CA THR A 278 5.49 0.54 -9.03
C THR A 278 5.86 -0.94 -8.95
N ILE A 279 6.64 -1.48 -9.88
CA ILE A 279 7.10 -2.88 -9.83
C ILE A 279 7.89 -3.14 -8.55
N MET A 280 8.85 -2.27 -8.21
CA MET A 280 9.67 -2.42 -7.02
C MET A 280 8.84 -2.35 -5.73
N MET A 281 7.88 -1.42 -5.66
CA MET A 281 6.96 -1.30 -4.52
C MET A 281 6.01 -2.48 -4.42
N SER A 282 5.51 -3.00 -5.54
CA SER A 282 4.69 -4.22 -5.55
C SER A 282 5.46 -5.41 -4.98
N LEU A 283 6.70 -5.63 -5.41
CA LEU A 283 7.55 -6.70 -4.88
C LEU A 283 7.83 -6.57 -3.39
N ALA A 284 8.16 -5.37 -2.92
CA ALA A 284 8.38 -5.12 -1.50
C ALA A 284 7.13 -5.45 -0.68
N MET A 285 5.96 -5.12 -1.23
CA MET A 285 4.66 -5.33 -0.60
C MET A 285 4.20 -6.80 -0.62
N VAL A 286 4.74 -7.66 -1.49
CA VAL A 286 4.39 -9.10 -1.52
C VAL A 286 4.71 -9.81 -0.20
N VAL A 287 5.83 -9.47 0.47
CA VAL A 287 6.18 -10.09 1.76
C VAL A 287 5.13 -9.77 2.83
N ILE A 288 4.67 -8.51 2.86
CA ILE A 288 3.64 -8.06 3.80
C ILE A 288 2.29 -8.67 3.42
N ALA A 289 1.98 -8.75 2.13
CA ALA A 289 0.77 -9.39 1.62
C ALA A 289 0.66 -10.87 2.05
N SER A 290 1.77 -11.59 2.20
CA SER A 290 1.76 -12.97 2.72
C SER A 290 1.29 -13.09 4.18
N LEU A 291 1.27 -12.01 4.97
CA LEU A 291 0.66 -12.00 6.31
C LEU A 291 -0.86 -12.12 6.24
N VAL A 292 -1.45 -11.76 5.10
CA VAL A 292 -2.89 -11.85 4.81
C VAL A 292 -3.18 -13.02 3.85
N SER A 293 -2.33 -14.05 3.91
CA SER A 293 -2.46 -15.29 3.13
C SER A 293 -2.21 -15.17 1.62
N ALA A 294 -1.50 -14.13 1.16
CA ALA A 294 -1.04 -14.11 -0.24
C ALA A 294 0.01 -15.21 -0.50
N PRO A 295 -0.15 -16.02 -1.57
CA PRO A 295 0.81 -17.07 -1.91
C PRO A 295 2.14 -16.49 -2.44
N GLY A 296 3.16 -17.34 -2.49
CA GLY A 296 4.48 -17.03 -3.04
C GLY A 296 5.62 -16.98 -2.02
N LEU A 297 6.75 -16.42 -2.44
CA LEU A 297 8.00 -16.41 -1.66
C LEU A 297 7.87 -15.76 -0.28
N GLY A 298 6.96 -14.79 -0.12
CA GLY A 298 6.71 -14.13 1.17
C GLY A 298 6.28 -15.11 2.26
N VAL A 299 5.54 -16.18 1.90
CA VAL A 299 5.10 -17.22 2.86
C VAL A 299 6.30 -17.96 3.45
N LEU A 300 7.33 -18.23 2.65
CA LEU A 300 8.54 -18.92 3.11
C LEU A 300 9.40 -18.02 4.01
N VAL A 301 9.46 -16.72 3.71
CA VAL A 301 10.10 -15.74 4.60
C VAL A 301 9.40 -15.71 5.96
N LEU A 302 8.07 -15.61 5.96
CA LEU A 302 7.27 -15.60 7.19
C LEU A 302 7.38 -16.91 7.97
N ARG A 303 7.45 -18.04 7.28
CA ARG A 303 7.72 -19.35 7.89
C ARG A 303 9.10 -19.35 8.56
N GLY A 304 10.13 -18.86 7.88
CA GLY A 304 11.48 -18.74 8.44
C GLY A 304 11.51 -17.91 9.72
N ILE A 305 10.75 -16.82 9.76
CA ILE A 305 10.62 -15.98 10.96
C ILE A 305 9.84 -16.69 12.07
N ARG A 306 8.64 -17.19 11.77
CA ARG A 306 7.72 -17.77 12.76
C ARG A 306 8.25 -19.06 13.39
N ASN A 307 8.92 -19.89 12.59
CA ASN A 307 9.42 -21.19 13.02
C ASN A 307 10.92 -21.16 13.35
N LEU A 308 11.57 -19.98 13.29
CA LEU A 308 13.02 -19.81 13.47
C LEU A 308 13.87 -20.68 12.51
N GLU A 309 13.33 -21.01 11.34
CA GLU A 309 14.00 -21.73 10.27
C GLU A 309 14.85 -20.76 9.42
N LEU A 310 16.02 -20.37 9.96
CA LEU A 310 16.92 -19.36 9.34
C LEU A 310 17.26 -19.66 7.88
N GLY A 311 17.54 -20.93 7.55
CA GLY A 311 17.90 -21.34 6.19
C GLY A 311 16.79 -21.07 5.17
N VAL A 312 15.54 -21.42 5.50
CA VAL A 312 14.37 -21.19 4.65
C VAL A 312 14.14 -19.68 4.47
N GLY A 313 14.21 -18.92 5.57
CA GLY A 313 14.03 -17.47 5.54
C GLY A 313 15.07 -16.74 4.66
N ILE A 314 16.34 -17.10 4.77
CA ILE A 314 17.43 -16.49 3.99
C ILE A 314 17.31 -16.86 2.51
N VAL A 315 17.08 -18.13 2.18
CA VAL A 315 16.96 -18.58 0.78
C VAL A 315 15.74 -17.93 0.12
N ALA A 316 14.60 -17.88 0.79
CA ALA A 316 13.41 -17.21 0.29
C ALA A 316 13.63 -15.69 0.11
N GLY A 317 14.26 -15.03 1.09
CA GLY A 317 14.60 -13.61 1.01
C GLY A 317 15.53 -13.28 -0.16
N LEU A 318 16.59 -14.09 -0.36
CA LEU A 318 17.46 -13.98 -1.54
C LEU A 318 16.68 -14.22 -2.84
N GLY A 319 15.71 -15.14 -2.84
CA GLY A 319 14.81 -15.36 -3.97
C GLY A 319 14.01 -14.11 -4.34
N ILE A 320 13.44 -13.42 -3.36
CA ILE A 320 12.70 -12.16 -3.59
C ILE A 320 13.63 -11.09 -4.18
N VAL A 321 14.85 -10.97 -3.66
CA VAL A 321 15.86 -10.05 -4.18
C VAL A 321 16.22 -10.41 -5.63
N LEU A 322 16.40 -11.69 -5.96
CA LEU A 322 16.69 -12.13 -7.32
C LEU A 322 15.55 -11.79 -8.29
N LEU A 323 14.29 -11.99 -7.89
CA LEU A 323 13.13 -11.55 -8.68
C LEU A 323 13.10 -10.04 -8.87
N ALA A 324 13.40 -9.26 -7.82
CA ALA A 324 13.49 -7.82 -7.91
C ALA A 324 14.59 -7.37 -8.88
N VAL A 325 15.76 -8.00 -8.83
CA VAL A 325 16.87 -7.70 -9.74
C VAL A 325 16.51 -8.07 -11.19
N ILE A 326 15.86 -9.22 -11.43
CA ILE A 326 15.36 -9.55 -12.78
C ILE A 326 14.44 -8.45 -13.29
N LEU A 327 13.42 -8.10 -12.51
CA LEU A 327 12.39 -7.16 -12.92
C LEU A 327 12.96 -5.74 -13.13
N ASP A 328 13.85 -5.28 -12.25
CA ASP A 328 14.54 -3.99 -12.40
C ASP A 328 15.45 -3.98 -13.65
N ARG A 329 16.23 -5.04 -13.88
CA ARG A 329 17.13 -5.11 -15.04
C ARG A 329 16.36 -5.16 -16.36
N VAL A 330 15.29 -5.93 -16.44
CA VAL A 330 14.43 -6.01 -17.63
C VAL A 330 13.76 -4.67 -17.88
N SER A 331 13.22 -4.03 -16.84
CA SER A 331 12.53 -2.74 -16.94
C SER A 331 13.47 -1.60 -17.35
N LYS A 332 14.65 -1.51 -16.71
CA LYS A 332 15.70 -0.52 -17.08
C LYS A 332 16.23 -0.73 -18.49
N ALA A 333 16.42 -1.97 -18.92
CA ALA A 333 16.85 -2.26 -20.28
C ALA A 333 15.78 -1.82 -21.30
N ALA A 334 14.50 -2.09 -21.02
CA ALA A 334 13.38 -1.63 -21.85
C ALA A 334 13.30 -0.10 -21.92
N LEU A 335 13.46 0.59 -20.79
CA LEU A 335 13.57 2.05 -20.69
C LEU A 335 14.69 2.63 -21.56
N SER A 336 15.92 2.13 -21.39
CA SER A 336 17.09 2.62 -22.12
C SER A 336 16.96 2.51 -23.64
N ARG A 337 16.13 1.56 -24.11
CA ARG A 337 15.81 1.38 -25.52
C ARG A 337 14.86 2.47 -26.03
N VAL A 338 13.84 2.81 -25.25
CA VAL A 338 12.90 3.89 -25.59
C VAL A 338 13.64 5.23 -25.72
N ASP A 339 14.59 5.49 -24.82
CA ASP A 339 15.42 6.71 -24.87
C ASP A 339 16.36 6.72 -26.08
N LYS A 340 17.06 5.61 -26.37
CA LYS A 340 17.96 5.50 -27.53
C LYS A 340 17.26 5.64 -28.88
N GLN A 341 16.03 5.16 -29.00
CA GLN A 341 15.25 5.32 -30.23
C GLN A 341 14.82 6.78 -30.48
N ARG A 342 14.84 7.62 -29.45
CA ARG A 342 14.43 9.03 -29.53
C ARG A 342 15.59 10.00 -29.70
N GLY A 343 16.79 9.68 -29.19
CA GLY A 343 17.99 10.49 -29.42
C GLY A 343 18.52 10.50 -30.87
N HIS A 344 17.82 9.86 -31.80
CA HIS A 344 18.15 9.78 -33.23
C HIS A 344 17.18 10.55 -34.15
N HIS A 345 16.25 11.33 -33.60
CA HIS A 345 15.36 12.23 -34.33
C HIS A 345 15.45 13.66 -33.80
#